data_AF-A0A4U8UNY3-F1
#
_entry.id   AF-A0A4U8UNY3-F1
#
_cell.length_a   1.000
_cell.length_b   1.000
_cell.length_c   1.000
_cell.angle_alpha   90.00
_cell.angle_beta   90.00
_cell.angle_gamma   90.00
#
_symmetry.space_group_name_H-M   'P 1'
#
loop_
_entity.id
_entity.type
_entity.pdbx_description
1 polymer ?
#
loop_
_entity_poly.entity_id
_entity_poly.type
_entity_poly.pdbx_seq_one_letter_code
_entity_poly.pdbx_strand_id
1 'polypeptide(L)'
;MSVTEYDALVRFIADKILDGPTKAFRDSIRRKSKNFVLSNGVLFYRKTDVVRERNVAQVLGAVHVGRRHLEMNAHYSDLSDRYYWIGMHPDVEQFIKSCHKCQMNRVSLGFLRS
;
A
#
# COMPACT_ATOMS: atom_id res chain seq x y z
N MET A 1 -2.49 5.79 3.38
CA MET A 1 -3.46 6.88 3.10
C MET A 1 -4.70 6.47 3.86
N SER A 2 -5.27 7.35 4.69
CA SER A 2 -6.43 6.94 5.49
C SER A 2 -7.60 6.54 4.60
N VAL A 3 -8.46 5.65 5.11
CA VAL A 3 -9.72 5.28 4.45
C VAL A 3 -10.54 6.53 4.07
N THR A 4 -10.61 7.51 4.96
CA THR A 4 -11.37 8.74 4.76
C THR A 4 -10.81 9.63 3.65
N GLU A 5 -9.48 9.75 3.53
CA GLU A 5 -8.86 10.48 2.43
C GLU A 5 -9.02 9.76 1.09
N TYR A 6 -8.86 8.43 1.08
CA TYR A 6 -9.06 7.62 -0.12
C TYR A 6 -10.49 7.80 -0.65
N ASP A 7 -11.48 7.64 0.22
CA ASP A 7 -12.90 7.74 -0.17
C ASP A 7 -13.26 9.14 -0.65
N ALA A 8 -12.75 10.18 0.03
CA ALA A 8 -12.95 11.56 -0.38
C ALA A 8 -12.31 11.85 -1.75
N LEU A 9 -11.12 11.30 -2.04
CA LEU A 9 -10.48 11.44 -3.35
C LEU A 9 -11.27 10.72 -4.45
N VAL A 10 -11.73 9.49 -4.18
CA VAL A 10 -12.55 8.73 -5.13
C VAL A 10 -13.83 9.48 -5.47
N ARG A 11 -14.59 9.92 -4.44
CA ARG A 11 -15.83 10.70 -4.62
C ARG A 11 -15.58 12.01 -5.35
N PHE A 12 -14.52 12.73 -5.00
CA PHE A 12 -14.23 14.00 -5.65
C PHE A 12 -13.81 13.85 -7.11
N ILE A 13 -13.03 12.82 -7.45
CA ILE A 13 -12.59 12.61 -8.82
C ILE A 13 -13.74 12.09 -9.70
N ALA A 14 -14.51 11.12 -9.20
CA ALA A 14 -15.66 10.52 -9.89
C ALA A 14 -16.83 11.49 -10.04
N ASP A 15 -17.32 12.02 -8.91
CA ASP A 15 -18.64 12.66 -8.82
C ASP A 15 -18.55 14.18 -8.61
N LYS A 16 -17.33 14.73 -8.49
CA LYS A 16 -17.07 16.15 -8.12
C LYS A 16 -17.65 16.54 -6.76
N ILE A 17 -17.96 15.56 -5.91
CA ILE A 17 -18.44 15.78 -4.55
C ILE A 17 -17.24 15.99 -3.62
N LEU A 18 -17.18 17.17 -3.01
CA LEU A 18 -16.10 17.53 -2.08
C LEU A 18 -16.58 17.43 -0.63
N ASP A 19 -16.61 16.20 -0.13
CA ASP A 19 -16.92 15.91 1.27
C ASP A 19 -15.70 16.11 2.18
N GLY A 20 -15.95 16.58 3.40
CA GLY A 20 -14.89 16.68 4.39
C GLY A 20 -15.28 17.52 5.61
N PRO A 21 -14.75 17.20 6.79
CA PRO A 21 -15.14 17.83 8.06
C PRO A 21 -14.75 19.32 8.13
N THR A 22 -13.68 19.72 7.45
CA THR A 22 -13.15 21.09 7.52
C THR A 22 -12.81 21.64 6.13
N LYS A 23 -12.77 22.98 6.02
CA LYS A 23 -12.30 23.64 4.79
C LYS A 23 -10.88 23.21 4.41
N ALA A 24 -9.98 23.14 5.39
CA ALA A 24 -8.59 22.70 5.19
C ALA A 24 -8.51 21.27 4.64
N PHE A 25 -9.36 20.35 5.12
CA PHE A 25 -9.44 18.99 4.58
C PHE A 25 -9.89 19.02 3.11
N ARG A 26 -10.96 19.73 2.79
CA ARG A 26 -11.47 19.88 1.42
C ARG A 26 -10.45 20.50 0.47
N ASP A 27 -9.72 21.51 0.92
CA ASP A 27 -8.64 22.13 0.15
C ASP A 27 -7.45 21.16 -0.07
N SER A 28 -7.16 20.31 0.92
CA SER A 28 -6.18 19.23 0.78
C SER A 28 -6.61 18.21 -0.28
N ILE A 29 -7.88 17.76 -0.27
CA ILE A 29 -8.42 16.82 -1.28
C ILE A 29 -8.33 17.44 -2.68
N ARG A 30 -8.74 18.70 -2.85
CA ARG A 30 -8.61 19.42 -4.14
C ARG A 30 -7.16 19.45 -4.61
N ARG A 31 -6.22 19.81 -3.74
CA ARG A 31 -4.79 19.89 -4.09
C ARG A 31 -4.23 18.52 -4.48
N LYS A 32 -4.54 17.50 -3.69
CA LYS A 32 -4.06 16.13 -3.90
C LYS A 32 -4.64 15.53 -5.18
N SER A 33 -5.94 15.73 -5.44
CA SER A 33 -6.65 15.15 -6.60
C SER A 33 -5.96 15.36 -7.95
N LYS A 34 -5.23 16.47 -8.11
CA LYS A 34 -4.47 16.78 -9.33
C LYS A 34 -3.38 15.75 -9.66
N ASN A 35 -2.91 15.01 -8.67
CA ASN A 35 -1.87 14.00 -8.83
C ASN A 35 -2.43 12.58 -8.91
N PHE A 36 -3.74 12.40 -8.82
CA PHE A 36 -4.39 11.09 -8.84
C PHE A 36 -5.34 10.96 -10.03
N VAL A 37 -5.46 9.74 -10.52
CA VAL A 37 -6.42 9.37 -11.57
C VAL A 37 -7.29 8.25 -11.02
N LEU A 38 -8.59 8.30 -11.28
CA LEU A 38 -9.49 7.20 -10.98
C LEU A 38 -9.72 6.40 -12.26
N SER A 39 -9.43 5.10 -12.23
CA SER A 39 -9.68 4.19 -13.34
C SER A 39 -10.29 2.89 -12.79
N ASN A 40 -11.43 2.46 -13.34
CA ASN A 40 -12.15 1.25 -12.91
C ASN A 40 -12.41 1.17 -11.38
N GLY A 41 -12.69 2.31 -10.73
CA GLY A 41 -12.93 2.37 -9.28
C GLY A 41 -11.67 2.27 -8.41
N VAL A 42 -10.49 2.22 -9.02
CA VAL A 42 -9.18 2.20 -8.33
C VAL A 42 -8.49 3.55 -8.54
N LEU A 43 -7.95 4.10 -7.46
CA LEU A 43 -7.18 5.34 -7.49
C LEU A 43 -5.74 5.02 -7.89
N PHE A 44 -5.15 5.80 -8.80
CA PHE A 44 -3.78 5.63 -9.28
C PHE A 44 -2.92 6.85 -8.96
N TYR A 45 -1.66 6.62 -8.60
CA TYR A 45 -0.62 7.64 -8.43
C TYR A 45 0.61 7.24 -9.25
N ARG A 46 1.07 8.09 -10.17
CA ARG A 46 2.27 7.85 -11.00
C ARG A 46 2.34 6.43 -11.61
N LYS A 47 1.25 5.99 -12.25
CA LYS A 47 1.07 4.66 -12.87
C LYS A 47 0.95 3.48 -11.90
N THR A 48 0.90 3.73 -10.60
CA THR A 48 0.83 2.71 -9.55
C THR A 48 -0.54 2.73 -8.88
N ASP A 49 -1.11 1.55 -8.59
CA ASP A 49 -2.40 1.40 -7.91
C ASP A 49 -2.29 1.87 -6.46
N VAL A 50 -3.16 2.77 -6.03
CA VAL A 50 -3.19 3.26 -4.64
C VAL A 50 -4.05 2.31 -3.82
N VAL A 51 -3.41 1.63 -2.87
CA VAL A 51 -4.10 0.66 -2.01
C VAL A 51 -4.81 1.39 -0.89
N ARG A 52 -6.11 1.11 -0.75
CA ARG A 52 -6.92 1.55 0.39
C ARG A 52 -6.44 0.82 1.64
N GLU A 53 -6.23 1.55 2.74
CA GLU A 53 -5.66 1.05 4.00
C GLU A 53 -6.22 -0.32 4.46
N ARG A 54 -7.55 -0.49 4.44
CA ARG A 54 -8.20 -1.75 4.83
C ARG A 54 -7.81 -2.97 3.96
N ASN A 55 -7.34 -2.74 2.73
CA ASN A 55 -6.95 -3.78 1.78
C ASN A 55 -5.45 -4.10 1.84
N VAL A 56 -4.65 -3.35 2.60
CA VAL A 56 -3.18 -3.52 2.67
C VAL A 56 -2.81 -4.94 3.08
N ALA A 57 -3.43 -5.48 4.14
CA ALA A 57 -3.17 -6.85 4.60
C ALA A 57 -3.48 -7.91 3.53
N GLN A 58 -4.54 -7.72 2.74
CA GLN A 58 -4.91 -8.64 1.66
C GLN A 58 -3.88 -8.62 0.52
N VAL A 59 -3.44 -7.42 0.10
CA VAL A 59 -2.41 -7.26 -0.93
C VAL A 59 -1.08 -7.87 -0.47
N LEU A 60 -0.68 -7.59 0.78
CA LEU A 60 0.52 -8.17 1.37
C LEU A 60 0.47 -9.70 1.38
N GLY A 61 -0.64 -10.28 1.85
CA GLY A 61 -0.82 -11.74 1.86
C GLY A 61 -0.77 -12.36 0.46
N ALA A 62 -1.48 -11.79 -0.50
CA ALA A 62 -1.54 -12.30 -1.87
C ALA A 62 -0.17 -12.33 -2.54
N VAL A 63 0.60 -11.25 -2.43
CA VAL A 63 1.94 -11.16 -3.04
C VAL A 63 2.94 -12.06 -2.32
N HIS A 64 2.87 -12.12 -0.98
CA HIS A 64 3.81 -12.89 -0.18
C HIS A 64 3.64 -14.41 -0.32
N VAL A 65 2.40 -14.90 -0.30
CA VAL A 65 2.11 -16.33 -0.46
C VAL A 65 2.37 -16.78 -1.90
N GLY A 66 2.05 -15.94 -2.89
CA GLY A 66 2.21 -16.27 -4.31
C GLY A 66 3.65 -16.33 -4.80
N ARG A 67 4.64 -15.74 -4.09
CA ARG A 67 5.99 -15.52 -4.63
C ARG A 67 7.16 -16.10 -3.83
N ARG A 68 6.94 -17.16 -3.03
CA ARG A 68 8.02 -17.94 -2.38
C ARG A 68 8.89 -17.17 -1.36
N HIS A 69 8.31 -16.41 -0.43
CA HIS A 69 9.04 -15.89 0.74
C HIS A 69 10.41 -15.25 0.43
N LEU A 70 10.51 -14.49 -0.67
CA LEU A 70 11.69 -13.73 -1.11
C LEU A 70 12.22 -12.77 -0.01
N GLU A 71 13.47 -12.31 -0.18
CA GLU A 71 14.06 -11.31 0.69
C GLU A 71 13.28 -9.97 0.68
N MET A 72 13.42 -9.18 1.75
CA MET A 72 12.69 -7.92 1.99
C MET A 72 12.74 -6.96 0.80
N ASN A 73 13.93 -6.75 0.23
CA ASN A 73 14.14 -5.80 -0.86
C ASN A 73 13.42 -6.23 -2.14
N ALA A 74 13.41 -7.54 -2.43
CA ALA A 74 12.69 -8.09 -3.58
C ALA A 74 11.18 -7.98 -3.41
N HIS A 75 10.65 -8.20 -2.21
CA HIS A 75 9.23 -7.98 -1.90
C HIS A 75 8.82 -6.52 -2.04
N TYR A 76 9.62 -5.60 -1.47
CA TYR A 76 9.31 -4.18 -1.53
C TYR A 76 9.33 -3.67 -2.97
N SER A 77 10.35 -4.03 -3.76
CA SER A 77 10.45 -3.62 -5.17
C SER A 77 9.23 -4.06 -5.97
N ASP A 78 8.87 -5.35 -5.92
CA ASP A 78 7.75 -5.90 -6.69
C ASP A 78 6.40 -5.32 -6.25
N LEU A 79 6.23 -5.08 -4.95
CA LEU A 79 5.04 -4.40 -4.43
C LEU A 79 5.00 -2.94 -4.91
N SER A 80 6.10 -2.20 -4.81
CA SER A 80 6.16 -0.77 -5.14
C SER A 80 6.01 -0.47 -6.63
N ASP A 81 6.33 -1.46 -7.48
CA ASP A 81 6.12 -1.36 -8.93
C ASP A 81 4.63 -1.34 -9.30
N ARG A 82 3.77 -1.95 -8.47
CA ARG A 82 2.35 -2.18 -8.78
C ARG A 82 1.40 -1.45 -7.85
N TYR A 83 1.80 -1.30 -6.58
CA TYR A 83 0.98 -0.80 -5.50
C TYR A 83 1.68 0.34 -4.75
N TYR A 84 0.90 1.28 -4.27
CA TYR A 84 1.36 2.40 -3.46
C TYR A 84 0.42 2.62 -2.29
N TRP A 85 0.97 2.76 -1.08
CA TRP A 85 0.27 3.34 0.06
C TRP A 85 1.24 4.07 0.98
N ILE A 86 0.71 5.03 1.75
CA ILE A 86 1.50 5.72 2.79
C ILE A 86 1.82 4.70 3.89
N GLY A 87 3.08 4.59 4.28
CA GLY A 87 3.53 3.60 5.27
C GLY A 87 3.93 2.25 4.66
N MET A 88 4.01 2.15 3.32
CA MET A 88 4.29 0.89 2.64
C MET A 88 5.56 0.17 3.12
N HIS A 89 6.68 0.87 3.24
CA HIS A 89 7.93 0.26 3.70
C HIS A 89 7.82 -0.36 5.11
N PRO A 90 7.43 0.39 6.17
CA PRO A 90 7.30 -0.20 7.50
C PRO A 90 6.23 -1.30 7.58
N ASP A 91 5.12 -1.20 6.83
CA ASP A 91 4.09 -2.24 6.80
C ASP A 91 4.61 -3.55 6.19
N VAL A 92 5.32 -3.46 5.05
CA VAL A 92 5.94 -4.62 4.40
C VAL A 92 6.98 -5.26 5.33
N GLU A 93 7.76 -4.44 6.03
CA GLU A 93 8.79 -4.91 6.95
C GLU A 93 8.17 -5.68 8.13
N GLN A 94 7.15 -5.09 8.76
CA GLN A 94 6.46 -5.71 9.88
C GLN A 94 5.76 -7.02 9.47
N PHE A 95 5.18 -7.05 8.27
CA PHE A 95 4.52 -8.24 7.73
C PHE A 95 5.51 -9.38 7.46
N ILE A 96 6.68 -9.09 6.89
CA ILE A 96 7.71 -10.11 6.69
C ILE A 96 8.29 -10.59 8.02
N LYS A 97 8.47 -9.68 8.99
CA LYS A 97 8.91 -10.03 10.35
C LYS A 97 7.93 -10.93 11.10
N SER A 98 6.62 -10.81 10.86
CA SER A 98 5.61 -11.66 11.49
C SER A 98 5.40 -13.00 10.79
N CYS A 99 5.97 -13.20 9.60
CA CYS A 99 5.82 -14.46 8.86
C CYS A 99 6.72 -15.57 9.42
N HIS A 100 6.09 -16.64 9.94
CA HIS A 100 6.75 -17.81 10.51
C HIS A 100 7.75 -18.48 9.54
N LYS A 101 7.40 -18.63 8.26
CA LYS A 101 8.28 -19.25 7.25
C LYS A 101 9.51 -18.39 6.96
N CYS A 102 9.36 -17.07 6.91
CA CYS A 102 10.49 -16.15 6.74
C CYS A 102 11.39 -16.13 8.00
N GLN A 103 10.81 -16.23 9.19
CA GLN A 103 11.56 -16.36 10.44
C GLN A 103 12.40 -17.65 10.45
N MET A 104 11.81 -18.80 10.07
CA MET A 104 12.52 -20.08 10.03
C MET A 104 13.71 -20.06 9.06
N ASN A 105 13.52 -19.54 7.84
CA ASN A 105 14.61 -19.43 6.86
C ASN A 105 15.76 -18.54 7.34
N ARG A 106 15.48 -17.48 8.13
CA ARG A 106 16.52 -16.62 8.72
C ARG A 106 17.33 -17.34 9.79
N VAL A 107 16.67 -18.16 10.62
CA VAL A 107 17.35 -18.93 11.68
C VAL A 107 18.25 -20.01 11.07
N SER A 108 17.82 -20.67 9.99
CA SER A 108 18.63 -21.68 9.28
C SER A 108 19.93 -21.11 8.69
N LEU A 109 19.90 -19.88 8.17
CA LEU A 109 21.08 -19.19 7.64
C LEU A 109 22.04 -18.71 8.74
N GLY A 110 21.52 -18.39 9.94
CA GLY A 110 22.33 -18.01 11.10
C GLY A 110 23.15 -19.16 11.68
N PHE A 111 22.66 -20.41 11.56
CA PHE A 111 23.37 -21.59 12.05
C PHE A 111 24.50 -22.08 11.12
N LEU A 112 24.48 -21.69 9.83
CA LEU A 112 25.48 -22.08 8.83
C LEU A 112 26.66 -21.10 8.72
N ARG A 113 26.67 -20.03 9.51
CA ARG A 113 27.81 -19.10 9.63
C ARG A 113 28.44 -19.26 11.02
N SER A 114 28.96 -20.47 11.27
CA SER A 114 29.93 -20.75 12.34
C SER A 114 31.34 -20.50 11.81
#